data_AF-A0A7G8G499-F1
#
_entry.id   AF-A0A7G8G499-F1
#
_cell.length_a   1.000
_cell.length_b   1.000
_cell.length_c   1.000
_cell.angle_alpha   90.00
_cell.angle_beta   90.00
_cell.angle_gamma   90.00
#
_symmetry.space_group_name_H-M   'P 1'
#
loop_
_entity.id
_entity.type
_entity.pdbx_description
1 polymer ?
#
loop_
_entity_poly.entity_id
_entity_poly.type
_entity_poly.pdbx_seq_one_letter_code
_entity_poly.pdbx_strand_id
1 'polypeptide(L)' 'MSKTNQQILQDGLSSPLVFELLERQGAKTPEQRYAVIQGACRSSQLPAIDCGASRRRRNY' A
#
# COMPACT_ATOMS: atom_id res chain seq x y z
N MET A 1 -11.70 -12.01 6.01
CA MET A 1 -12.07 -11.28 4.79
C MET A 1 -10.94 -10.33 4.43
N SER A 2 -10.16 -10.64 3.40
CA SER A 2 -9.07 -9.76 2.93
C SER A 2 -9.68 -8.56 2.20
N LYS A 3 -9.52 -7.35 2.74
CA LYS A 3 -9.98 -6.10 2.10
C LYS A 3 -9.35 -5.96 0.72
N THR A 4 -10.10 -5.69 -0.34
CA THR A 4 -9.56 -5.47 -1.70
C THR A 4 -8.80 -4.14 -1.78
N ASN A 5 -7.97 -3.94 -2.80
CA ASN A 5 -7.22 -2.67 -2.97
C ASN A 5 -8.16 -1.45 -3.03
N GLN A 6 -9.34 -1.60 -3.65
CA GLN A 6 -10.33 -0.54 -3.76
C GLN A 6 -10.91 -0.15 -2.39
N GLN A 7 -11.11 -1.11 -1.48
CA GLN A 7 -11.57 -0.82 -0.12
C GLN A 7 -10.51 -0.06 0.68
N ILE A 8 -9.22 -0.34 0.47
CA ILE A 8 -8.14 0.42 1.12
C ILE A 8 -8.10 1.87 0.60
N LEU A 9 -8.34 2.09 -0.69
CA LEU A 9 -8.43 3.43 -1.26
C LEU A 9 -9.64 4.20 -0.71
N GLN A 10 -10.82 3.58 -0.70
CA GLN A 10 -12.05 4.20 -0.18
C GLN A 10 -11.97 4.53 1.32
N ASP A 11 -11.31 3.68 2.12
CA ASP A 11 -11.12 3.93 3.55
C ASP A 11 -10.06 5.03 3.83
N GLY A 12 -9.49 5.67 2.79
CA GLY A 12 -8.37 6.62 2.94
C GLY A 12 -7.10 5.96 3.49
N LEU A 13 -7.05 4.63 3.48
CA LEU A 13 -5.95 3.82 3.99
C LEU A 13 -4.84 3.63 2.94
N SER A 14 -4.98 4.14 1.72
CA SER A 14 -3.89 4.22 0.74
C SER A 14 -4.01 5.46 -0.12
N SER A 15 -2.88 6.09 -0.43
CA SER A 15 -2.79 7.12 -1.45
C SER A 15 -3.15 6.57 -2.83
N PRO A 16 -3.76 7.37 -3.73
CA PRO A 16 -4.09 6.96 -5.10
C PRO A 16 -2.88 6.38 -5.86
N LEU A 17 -1.68 6.93 -5.63
CA LEU A 17 -0.43 6.44 -6.22
C LEU A 17 -0.09 5.01 -5.78
N VAL A 18 -0.32 4.71 -4.50
CA VAL A 18 -0.13 3.35 -3.97
C VAL A 18 -1.16 2.41 -4.58
N PHE A 19 -2.42 2.83 -4.70
CA PHE A 19 -3.45 2.01 -5.32
C PHE A 19 -3.11 1.64 -6.77
N GLU A 20 -2.71 2.62 -7.60
CA GLU A 20 -2.30 2.35 -8.98
C GLU A 20 -1.10 1.40 -9.06
N LEU A 21 -0.11 1.58 -8.19
CA LEU A 21 1.05 0.69 -8.11
C LEU A 21 0.64 -0.75 -7.76
N LEU A 22 -0.25 -0.91 -6.79
CA LEU A 22 -0.75 -2.20 -6.35
C LEU A 22 -1.62 -2.89 -7.42
N GLU A 23 -2.43 -2.13 -8.15
CA GLU A 23 -3.20 -2.65 -9.29
C GLU A 23 -2.30 -3.08 -10.44
N ARG A 24 -1.31 -2.25 -10.83
CA ARG A 24 -0.35 -2.58 -11.89
C ARG A 24 0.46 -3.84 -11.59
N GLN A 25 0.83 -4.06 -10.33
CA GLN A 25 1.54 -5.28 -9.92
C GLN A 25 0.60 -6.44 -9.52
N GLY A 26 -0.72 -6.25 -9.56
CA GLY A 26 -1.68 -7.30 -9.23
C GLY A 26 -1.62 -7.78 -7.77
N ALA A 27 -1.19 -6.92 -6.84
CA ALA A 27 -1.03 -7.28 -5.44
C ALA A 27 -2.41 -7.40 -4.77
N LYS A 28 -2.83 -8.64 -4.44
CA LYS A 28 -4.17 -8.94 -3.89
C LYS A 28 -4.15 -9.22 -2.40
N THR A 29 -3.02 -9.65 -1.83
CA THR A 29 -2.90 -9.92 -0.39
C THR A 29 -2.19 -8.77 0.35
N PRO A 30 -2.38 -8.62 1.66
CA PRO A 30 -1.64 -7.63 2.45
C PRO A 30 -0.12 -7.77 2.34
N GLU A 31 0.38 -9.00 2.30
CA GLU A 31 1.81 -9.31 2.21
C GLU A 31 2.37 -8.90 0.84
N GLN A 32 1.64 -9.20 -0.24
CA GLN A 32 2.00 -8.74 -1.58
C GLN A 32 2.01 -7.23 -1.65
N ARG A 33 0.98 -6.56 -1.11
CA ARG A 33 0.95 -5.09 -1.11
C ARG A 33 2.13 -4.50 -0.37
N TYR A 34 2.49 -5.08 0.77
CA TYR A 34 3.66 -4.64 1.53
C TYR A 34 4.96 -4.79 0.74
N ALA A 35 5.17 -5.92 0.06
CA ALA A 35 6.34 -6.15 -0.77
C ALA A 35 6.43 -5.16 -1.94
N VAL A 36 5.30 -4.91 -2.62
CA VAL A 36 5.21 -3.98 -3.75
C VAL A 36 5.47 -2.54 -3.30
N ILE A 37 4.86 -2.10 -2.18
CA ILE A 37 5.10 -0.78 -1.60
C ILE A 37 6.57 -0.62 -1.20
N GLN A 38 7.16 -1.60 -0.49
CA GLN A 38 8.58 -1.55 -0.14
C GLN A 38 9.48 -1.43 -1.37
N GLY A 39 9.23 -2.20 -2.43
CA GLY A 39 10.01 -2.16 -3.67
C GLY A 39 9.94 -0.79 -4.35
N ALA A 40 8.73 -0.23 -4.48
CA ALA A 40 8.53 1.09 -5.06
C ALA A 40 9.17 2.20 -4.22
N CYS A 41 9.15 2.06 -2.89
CA CYS A 41 9.78 3.02 -1.97
C CYS A 41 11.29 3.01 -2.05
N ARG A 42 11.91 1.82 -2.12
CA ARG A 42 13.36 1.69 -2.34
C ARG A 42 13.78 2.21 -3.70
N SER A 43 12.88 2.17 -4.68
CA SER A 43 13.10 2.66 -6.05
C SER A 43 12.66 4.13 -6.23
N SER A 44 12.27 4.82 -5.16
CA SER A 44 11.74 6.20 -5.19
C SER A 44 10.57 6.43 -6.16
N GLN A 45 9.82 5.37 -6.50
CA GLN A 45 8.62 5.43 -7.32
C GLN A 45 7.39 5.87 -6.52
N LEU A 46 7.46 5.78 -5.19
CA LEU A 46 6.47 6.33 -4.28
C LEU A 46 7.10 7.42 -3.41
N PRO A 47 6.36 8.50 -3.09
CA PRO A 47 6.83 9.48 -2.15
C PRO A 47 6.92 8.89 -0.74
N ALA A 48 7.85 9.39 0.08
CA ALA A 48 8.12 8.83 1.41
C ALA A 48 6.89 8.81 2.35
N ILE A 49 5.95 9.73 2.15
CA ILE A 49 4.66 9.78 2.88
C ILE A 49 3.77 8.55 2.58
N ASP A 50 3.89 8.00 1.37
CA ASP A 50 3.14 6.84 0.88
C ASP A 50 3.86 5.52 1.17
N CYS A 51 5.14 5.59 1.53
CA CYS A 51 5.96 4.44 1.87
C CYS A 51 5.64 3.77 3.20
N GLY A 52 4.62 4.24 3.91
CA GLY A 52 4.05 3.50 5.04
C GLY A 52 5.00 3.32 6.22
N ALA A 53 5.97 4.25 6.43
CA ALA A 53 6.79 4.27 7.63
C ALA A 53 5.96 4.33 8.93
N SER A 54 4.70 4.74 8.87
CA SER A 54 3.89 5.07 10.06
C SER A 54 2.71 4.14 10.38
N ARG A 55 2.57 2.96 9.76
CA ARG A 55 1.54 1.98 10.21
C ARG A 55 2.09 0.70 10.83
N ARG A 56 3.27 0.78 11.46
CA ARG A 56 3.56 -0.11 12.58
C ARG A 56 2.54 0.20 13.70
N ARG A 57 1.52 -0.66 13.75
CA ARG A 57 0.70 -1.04 14.93
C ARG A 57 0.25 0.12 15.83
N ARG A 58 -0.99 0.55 15.68
CA ARG A 58 -1.81 0.84 16.87
C ARG A 58 -2.91 -0.21 16.95
N ASN A 59 -2.54 -1.28 17.65
CA ASN A 59 -3.48 -2.19 18.28
C ASN A 59 -3.55 -1.68 19.72
N TYR A 60 -4.66 -1.05 20.09
CA TYR A 60 -5.09 -0.84 21.47
C TYR A 60 -6.61 -0.86 21.48
#